data_AF-A0A7S4SC54-F1
#
_entry.id   AF-A0A7S4SC54-F1
#
_cell.length_a   1.000
_cell.length_b   1.000
_cell.length_c   1.000
_cell.angle_alpha   90.00
_cell.angle_beta   90.00
_cell.angle_gamma   90.00
#
_symmetry.space_group_name_H-M   'P 1'
#
loop_
_entity.id
_entity.type
_entity.pdbx_description
1 polymer ?
#
loop_
_entity_poly.entity_id
_entity_poly.type
_entity_poly.pdbx_seq_one_letter_code
_entity_poly.pdbx_strand_id
1 'polypeptide(L)'
;NACLASPTADTPTVVPVRSLQGHELFHEGLIMEHCAEKSLEDYVRDHCTEGGGAATLDEFVVVRRLIAEILLALDFLHRVKQVVHRDVKLDNVLAVKHQGDVHAKLADFGFSKALQPGPQVPSHAGTVYWWAPEMAAAYTNDETLSTTFEGHLALDIFSLGMLVFALVHGNPYLPLSPRCLGTEVSPDGAACSCQGCSTLGKLSGRFPTELGNASVKDLIRRCVSTDPSRRPMTQELRRHALFTSVFQDERPGVSRMEPAISFAELLSLDL
;
A
#
# COMPACT_ATOMS: atom_id res chain seq x y z
N ASN A 1 3.83 -19.46 -2.73
CA ASN A 1 4.60 -19.36 -3.99
C ASN A 1 4.03 -20.09 -5.21
N ALA A 2 3.35 -21.24 -5.09
CA ALA A 2 2.67 -21.87 -6.24
C ALA A 2 1.47 -21.06 -6.80
N CYS A 3 0.92 -20.11 -6.03
CA CYS A 3 -0.27 -19.34 -6.40
C CYS A 3 -0.06 -18.35 -7.58
N LEU A 4 1.18 -17.95 -7.85
CA LEU A 4 1.51 -17.00 -8.92
C LEU A 4 2.13 -17.64 -10.17
N ALA A 5 2.55 -18.91 -10.09
CA ALA A 5 3.24 -19.61 -11.18
C ALA A 5 2.32 -20.03 -12.35
N SER A 6 1.14 -19.41 -12.48
CA SER A 6 0.22 -19.65 -13.60
C SER A 6 0.66 -18.84 -14.84
N PRO A 7 0.70 -19.46 -16.04
CA PRO A 7 1.14 -18.81 -17.28
C PRO A 7 0.20 -17.71 -17.81
N THR A 8 -0.91 -17.41 -17.12
CA THR A 8 -1.89 -16.42 -17.59
C THR A 8 -1.81 -15.13 -16.76
N ALA A 9 -1.35 -14.08 -17.45
CA ALA A 9 -1.22 -12.68 -17.05
C ALA A 9 -0.12 -12.39 -16.02
N ASP A 10 0.92 -11.69 -16.49
CA ASP A 10 1.83 -10.88 -15.68
C ASP A 10 1.27 -9.45 -15.60
N THR A 11 1.65 -8.68 -14.59
CA THR A 11 1.35 -7.25 -14.46
C THR A 11 2.65 -6.50 -14.19
N PRO A 12 2.87 -5.30 -14.76
CA PRO A 12 4.13 -4.58 -14.57
C PRO A 12 4.39 -4.15 -13.12
N THR A 13 3.38 -4.20 -12.26
CA THR A 13 3.44 -3.79 -10.85
C THR A 13 3.69 -4.93 -9.86
N VAL A 14 3.87 -6.17 -10.33
CA VAL A 14 4.18 -7.33 -9.49
C VAL A 14 5.43 -7.99 -10.03
N VAL A 15 6.40 -8.30 -9.16
CA VAL A 15 7.61 -9.02 -9.57
C VAL A 15 7.20 -10.40 -10.10
N PRO A 16 7.52 -10.73 -11.37
CA PRO A 16 7.17 -12.04 -11.93
C PRO A 16 7.99 -13.14 -11.24
N VAL A 17 7.32 -14.24 -10.89
CA VAL A 17 7.93 -15.39 -10.21
C VAL A 17 7.82 -16.63 -11.10
N ARG A 18 8.96 -17.24 -11.42
CA ARG A 18 9.06 -18.50 -12.16
C ARG A 18 9.65 -19.58 -11.29
N SER A 19 9.11 -20.80 -11.37
CA SER A 19 9.65 -21.95 -10.65
C SER A 19 10.85 -22.53 -11.41
N LEU A 20 11.91 -22.85 -10.66
CA LEU A 20 13.05 -23.61 -11.13
C LEU A 20 13.04 -24.97 -10.42
N GLN A 21 13.04 -26.05 -11.19
CA GLN A 21 13.08 -27.43 -10.69
C GLN A 21 14.30 -28.16 -11.24
N GLY A 22 14.90 -29.04 -10.43
CA GLY A 22 15.91 -29.99 -10.89
C GLY A 22 17.29 -29.38 -11.15
N HIS A 23 17.66 -28.30 -10.46
CA HIS A 23 19.00 -27.74 -10.53
C HIS A 23 19.99 -28.57 -9.67
N GLU A 24 21.23 -28.72 -10.13
CA GLU A 24 22.21 -29.62 -9.50
C GLU A 24 22.59 -29.21 -8.06
N LEU A 25 22.55 -27.90 -7.76
CA LEU A 25 22.86 -27.35 -6.44
C LEU A 25 21.65 -27.18 -5.52
N PHE A 26 20.43 -27.17 -6.06
CA PHE A 26 19.20 -26.97 -5.28
C PHE A 26 18.02 -27.65 -5.96
N HIS A 27 17.33 -28.51 -5.21
CA HIS A 27 16.22 -29.31 -5.72
C HIS A 27 15.03 -28.46 -6.19
N GLU A 28 14.81 -27.30 -5.57
CA GLU A 28 13.78 -26.32 -5.92
C GLU A 28 14.30 -24.89 -5.74
N GLY A 29 13.90 -23.97 -6.61
CA GLY A 29 14.25 -22.55 -6.54
C GLY A 29 13.22 -21.66 -7.21
N LEU A 30 13.33 -20.35 -6.96
CA LEU A 30 12.50 -19.33 -7.62
C LEU A 30 13.41 -18.40 -8.43
N ILE A 31 13.02 -18.15 -9.67
CA ILE A 31 13.62 -17.12 -10.51
C ILE A 31 12.66 -15.94 -10.51
N MET A 32 13.19 -14.79 -10.13
CA MET A 32 12.46 -13.52 -10.09
C MET A 32 13.24 -12.49 -10.88
N GLU A 33 12.53 -11.48 -11.37
CA GLU A 33 13.18 -10.31 -11.97
C GLU A 33 14.10 -9.64 -10.94
N HIS A 34 15.32 -9.31 -11.37
CA HIS A 34 16.25 -8.56 -10.55
C HIS A 34 15.92 -7.06 -10.64
N CYS A 35 15.26 -6.54 -9.61
CA CYS A 35 15.09 -5.10 -9.41
C CYS A 35 16.38 -4.54 -8.82
N ALA A 36 17.15 -3.79 -9.63
CA ALA A 36 18.48 -3.30 -9.23
C ALA A 36 18.45 -2.20 -8.16
N GLU A 37 17.31 -1.53 -8.00
CA GLU A 37 17.10 -0.59 -6.91
C GLU A 37 16.63 -1.35 -5.66
N LYS A 38 16.80 -0.70 -4.50
CA LYS A 38 16.46 -1.28 -3.20
C LYS A 38 14.93 -1.25 -2.94
N SER A 39 14.51 -1.63 -1.74
CA SER A 39 13.10 -1.57 -1.33
C SER A 39 12.59 -0.12 -1.23
N LEU A 40 11.27 0.06 -1.16
CA LEU A 40 10.69 1.37 -0.84
C LEU A 40 11.05 1.83 0.58
N GLU A 41 11.41 0.92 1.48
CA GLU A 41 11.91 1.32 2.80
C GLU A 41 13.25 2.04 2.66
N ASP A 42 14.14 1.51 1.83
CA ASP A 42 15.42 2.15 1.52
C ASP A 42 15.20 3.47 0.78
N TYR A 43 14.25 3.51 -0.17
CA TYR A 43 13.87 4.76 -0.84
C TYR A 43 13.43 5.84 0.15
N VAL A 44 12.53 5.50 1.08
CA VAL A 44 12.05 6.41 2.13
C VAL A 44 13.20 6.86 3.03
N ARG A 45 14.10 5.95 3.42
CA ARG A 45 15.27 6.27 4.25
C ARG A 45 16.22 7.25 3.54
N ASP A 46 16.43 7.06 2.25
CA ASP A 46 17.40 7.83 1.46
C ASP A 46 16.84 9.20 1.00
N HIS A 47 15.50 9.35 0.88
CA HIS A 47 14.87 10.53 0.25
C HIS A 47 13.92 11.31 1.16
N CYS A 48 13.35 10.72 2.22
CA CYS A 48 12.50 11.46 3.14
C CYS A 48 13.35 12.10 4.25
N THR A 49 13.40 13.43 4.30
CA THR A 49 14.07 14.15 5.38
C THR A 49 13.38 13.88 6.72
N GLU A 50 14.15 13.42 7.73
CA GLU A 50 13.69 13.35 9.11
C GLU A 50 13.18 14.74 9.55
N GLY A 51 11.93 14.81 10.04
CA GLY A 51 11.35 16.05 10.55
C GLY A 51 10.28 16.71 9.67
N GLY A 52 9.91 16.14 8.52
CA GLY A 52 8.69 16.53 7.82
C GLY A 52 8.68 17.97 7.29
N GLY A 53 9.78 18.39 6.66
CA GLY A 53 9.82 19.64 5.91
C GLY A 53 8.75 19.68 4.80
N ALA A 54 8.46 20.89 4.32
CA ALA A 54 7.53 21.07 3.20
C ALA A 54 8.05 20.32 1.96
N ALA A 55 7.26 19.35 1.50
CA ALA A 55 7.52 18.58 0.31
C ALA A 55 7.28 19.43 -0.94
N THR A 56 7.92 19.05 -2.05
CA THR A 56 7.68 19.68 -3.35
C THR A 56 6.49 19.04 -4.07
N LEU A 57 6.01 19.68 -5.13
CA LEU A 57 5.02 19.03 -6.00
C LEU A 57 5.60 17.76 -6.65
N ASP A 58 6.89 17.75 -7.01
CA ASP A 58 7.53 16.55 -7.59
C ASP A 58 7.51 15.37 -6.62
N GLU A 59 7.79 15.61 -5.34
CA GLU A 59 7.70 14.56 -4.32
C GLU A 59 6.26 14.04 -4.19
N PHE A 60 5.26 14.93 -4.20
CA PHE A 60 3.85 14.52 -4.20
C PHE A 60 3.50 13.66 -5.42
N VAL A 61 3.96 14.04 -6.62
CA VAL A 61 3.72 13.30 -7.87
C VAL A 61 4.32 11.90 -7.78
N VAL A 62 5.56 11.78 -7.31
CA VAL A 62 6.22 10.48 -7.13
C VAL A 62 5.46 9.61 -6.13
N VAL A 63 5.16 10.14 -4.95
CA VAL A 63 4.43 9.39 -3.91
C VAL A 63 3.06 8.93 -4.43
N ARG A 64 2.32 9.83 -5.10
CA ARG A 64 1.01 9.53 -5.69
C ARG A 64 1.08 8.41 -6.72
N ARG A 65 2.11 8.41 -7.58
CA ARG A 65 2.36 7.35 -8.58
C ARG A 65 2.69 6.01 -7.91
N LEU A 66 3.60 6.00 -6.94
CA LEU A 66 3.96 4.78 -6.21
C LEU A 66 2.74 4.15 -5.52
N ILE A 67 1.90 4.96 -4.88
CA ILE A 67 0.65 4.47 -4.27
C ILE A 67 -0.28 3.87 -5.32
N ALA A 68 -0.41 4.49 -6.50
CA ALA A 68 -1.25 4.00 -7.57
C ALA A 68 -0.76 2.64 -8.13
N GLU A 69 0.55 2.45 -8.26
CA GLU A 69 1.16 1.20 -8.74
C GLU A 69 1.03 0.05 -7.73
N ILE A 70 1.23 0.34 -6.43
CA ILE A 70 0.98 -0.64 -5.37
C ILE A 70 -0.51 -1.02 -5.35
N LEU A 71 -1.41 -0.04 -5.51
CA LEU A 71 -2.84 -0.31 -5.61
C LEU A 71 -3.19 -1.16 -6.84
N LEU A 72 -2.52 -0.96 -7.98
CA LEU A 72 -2.68 -1.81 -9.17
C LEU A 72 -2.21 -3.25 -8.91
N ALA A 73 -1.08 -3.41 -8.22
CA ALA A 73 -0.57 -4.72 -7.83
C ALA A 73 -1.60 -5.46 -6.96
N LEU A 74 -2.17 -4.79 -5.96
CA LEU A 74 -3.21 -5.36 -5.11
C LEU A 74 -4.50 -5.64 -5.87
N ASP A 75 -4.94 -4.72 -6.76
CA ASP A 75 -6.12 -4.93 -7.60
C ASP A 75 -5.98 -6.20 -8.46
N PHE A 76 -4.79 -6.40 -9.03
CA PHE A 76 -4.47 -7.59 -9.80
C PHE A 76 -4.49 -8.86 -8.95
N LEU A 77 -3.83 -8.87 -7.78
CA LEU A 77 -3.83 -10.02 -6.88
C LEU A 77 -5.24 -10.37 -6.42
N HIS A 78 -5.98 -9.38 -5.93
CA HIS A 78 -7.30 -9.56 -5.34
C HIS A 78 -8.33 -10.01 -6.37
N ARG A 79 -8.36 -9.38 -7.55
CA ARG A 79 -9.40 -9.62 -8.55
C ARG A 79 -9.05 -10.70 -9.56
N VAL A 80 -7.84 -10.64 -10.10
CA VAL A 80 -7.44 -11.51 -11.22
C VAL A 80 -6.93 -12.85 -10.69
N LYS A 81 -6.10 -12.82 -9.65
CA LYS A 81 -5.48 -14.03 -9.08
C LYS A 81 -6.26 -14.63 -7.91
N GLN A 82 -7.19 -13.88 -7.30
CA GLN A 82 -7.90 -14.27 -6.08
C GLN A 82 -6.91 -14.63 -4.95
N VAL A 83 -5.86 -13.80 -4.79
CA VAL A 83 -4.77 -13.99 -3.83
C VAL A 83 -4.72 -12.80 -2.88
N VAL A 84 -4.54 -13.08 -1.59
CA VAL A 84 -4.14 -12.08 -0.59
C VAL A 84 -2.64 -12.13 -0.36
N HIS A 85 -2.01 -10.96 -0.28
CA HIS A 85 -0.58 -10.81 -0.10
C HIS A 85 -0.16 -11.16 1.34
N ARG A 86 -0.86 -10.58 2.33
CA ARG A 86 -0.70 -10.74 3.78
C ARG A 86 0.58 -10.19 4.41
N ASP A 87 1.50 -9.64 3.63
CA ASP A 87 2.69 -8.94 4.14
C ASP A 87 3.00 -7.68 3.32
N VAL A 88 2.00 -6.82 3.10
CA VAL A 88 2.18 -5.55 2.38
C VAL A 88 2.89 -4.55 3.30
N LYS A 89 4.12 -4.19 2.95
CA LYS A 89 4.98 -3.27 3.69
C LYS A 89 6.03 -2.67 2.77
N LEU A 90 6.73 -1.62 3.24
CA LEU A 90 7.76 -0.93 2.44
C LEU A 90 8.90 -1.86 1.99
N ASP A 91 9.30 -2.81 2.84
CA ASP A 91 10.36 -3.79 2.55
C ASP A 91 10.02 -4.69 1.35
N ASN A 92 8.72 -5.01 1.20
CA ASN A 92 8.21 -5.93 0.18
C ASN A 92 7.72 -5.21 -1.07
N VAL A 93 7.97 -3.90 -1.18
CA VAL A 93 7.76 -3.16 -2.43
C VAL A 93 9.12 -2.72 -2.93
N LEU A 94 9.49 -3.19 -4.12
CA LEU A 94 10.76 -2.83 -4.74
C LEU A 94 10.58 -1.52 -5.51
N ALA A 95 11.54 -0.61 -5.35
CA ALA A 95 11.68 0.49 -6.27
C ALA A 95 12.28 -0.04 -7.57
N VAL A 96 11.88 0.51 -8.71
CA VAL A 96 12.55 0.29 -10.01
C VAL A 96 12.63 1.62 -10.74
N LYS A 97 13.70 1.82 -11.53
CA LYS A 97 13.84 3.00 -12.39
C LYS A 97 13.43 2.66 -13.82
N HIS A 98 12.50 3.44 -14.36
CA HIS A 98 12.12 3.36 -15.76
C HIS A 98 12.05 4.78 -16.32
N GLN A 99 12.77 5.04 -17.42
CA GLN A 99 12.82 6.36 -18.07
C GLN A 99 13.17 7.53 -17.13
N GLY A 100 13.96 7.27 -16.08
CA GLY A 100 14.37 8.27 -15.09
C GLY A 100 13.39 8.48 -13.93
N ASP A 101 12.20 7.87 -14.00
CA ASP A 101 11.21 7.85 -12.94
C ASP A 101 11.35 6.62 -12.04
N VAL A 102 10.99 6.79 -10.76
CA VAL A 102 10.87 5.67 -9.81
C VAL A 102 9.44 5.11 -9.86
N HIS A 103 9.36 3.79 -9.93
CA HIS A 103 8.15 2.98 -9.96
C HIS A 103 8.18 1.90 -8.87
N ALA A 104 7.01 1.37 -8.52
CA ALA A 104 6.83 0.36 -7.49
C ALA A 104 6.46 -1.01 -8.09
N LYS A 105 7.14 -2.06 -7.62
CA LYS A 105 6.76 -3.47 -7.86
C LYS A 105 6.55 -4.19 -6.54
N LEU A 106 5.37 -4.77 -6.33
CA LEU A 106 5.09 -5.60 -5.16
C LEU A 106 5.82 -6.95 -5.29
N ALA A 107 6.47 -7.36 -4.21
CA ALA A 107 7.33 -8.54 -4.13
C ALA A 107 7.06 -9.32 -2.83
N ASP A 108 7.74 -10.46 -2.70
CA ASP A 108 7.69 -11.39 -1.56
C ASP A 108 6.30 -11.95 -1.24
N PHE A 109 5.96 -13.03 -1.95
CA PHE A 109 4.72 -13.78 -1.79
C PHE A 109 4.84 -14.94 -0.80
N GLY A 110 5.87 -14.94 0.07
CA GLY A 110 6.12 -16.00 1.05
C GLY A 110 4.95 -16.22 2.02
N PHE A 111 4.22 -15.14 2.32
CA PHE A 111 3.01 -15.19 3.15
C PHE A 111 1.72 -15.20 2.36
N SER A 112 1.73 -15.15 1.03
CA SER A 112 0.50 -15.02 0.26
C SER A 112 -0.35 -16.28 0.26
N LYS A 113 -1.66 -16.11 0.08
CA LYS A 113 -2.62 -17.22 0.09
C LYS A 113 -3.67 -17.04 -1.00
N ALA A 114 -3.88 -18.09 -1.79
CA ALA A 114 -5.02 -18.16 -2.70
C ALA A 114 -6.31 -18.33 -1.89
N LEU A 115 -7.27 -17.45 -2.16
CA LEU A 115 -8.59 -17.51 -1.57
C LEU A 115 -9.44 -18.53 -2.33
N GLN A 116 -10.30 -19.20 -1.58
CA GLN A 116 -11.33 -20.12 -2.07
C GLN A 116 -12.68 -19.55 -1.61
N PRO A 117 -13.78 -19.84 -2.32
CA PRO A 117 -15.11 -19.48 -1.86
C PRO A 117 -15.40 -20.02 -0.44
N GLY A 118 -16.05 -19.21 0.40
CA GLY A 118 -16.48 -19.57 1.76
C GLY A 118 -15.55 -19.06 2.87
N PRO A 119 -15.94 -19.27 4.15
CA PRO A 119 -15.14 -18.84 5.30
C PRO A 119 -13.78 -19.53 5.30
N GLN A 120 -12.72 -18.75 5.46
CA GLN A 120 -11.36 -19.30 5.54
C GLN A 120 -10.70 -18.91 6.85
N VAL A 121 -9.87 -19.84 7.33
CA VAL A 121 -9.00 -19.64 8.47
C VAL A 121 -7.62 -19.17 7.96
N PRO A 122 -7.23 -17.91 8.20
CA PRO A 122 -5.91 -17.41 7.88
C PRO A 122 -4.94 -17.91 8.95
N SER A 123 -3.74 -18.27 8.50
CA SER A 123 -2.62 -18.43 9.42
C SER A 123 -2.15 -17.04 9.87
N HIS A 124 -1.71 -16.93 11.13
CA HIS A 124 -0.93 -15.78 11.60
C HIS A 124 0.32 -15.67 10.72
N ALA A 125 0.39 -14.62 9.91
CA ALA A 125 1.39 -14.46 8.86
C ALA A 125 1.65 -12.97 8.58
N GLY A 126 2.85 -12.65 8.11
CA GLY A 126 3.29 -11.29 7.88
C GLY A 126 3.86 -10.61 9.13
N THR A 127 4.10 -9.30 9.00
CA THR A 127 4.85 -8.52 9.97
C THR A 127 3.91 -7.79 10.95
N VAL A 128 4.05 -8.06 12.26
CA VAL A 128 3.13 -7.61 13.33
C VAL A 128 2.78 -6.11 13.27
N TYR A 129 3.75 -5.24 13.01
CA TYR A 129 3.51 -3.79 12.95
C TYR A 129 2.54 -3.36 11.84
N TRP A 130 2.39 -4.18 10.80
CA TRP A 130 1.56 -3.91 9.63
C TRP A 130 0.16 -4.52 9.74
N TRP A 131 -0.06 -5.38 10.74
CA TRP A 131 -1.32 -6.09 10.91
C TRP A 131 -2.50 -5.17 11.18
N ALA A 132 -3.61 -5.53 10.54
CA ALA A 132 -4.94 -5.03 10.84
C ALA A 132 -5.35 -5.40 12.29
N PRO A 133 -6.19 -4.58 12.95
CA PRO A 133 -6.56 -4.79 14.34
C PRO A 133 -7.22 -6.15 14.60
N GLU A 134 -8.03 -6.66 13.67
CA GLU A 134 -8.67 -7.97 13.77
C GLU A 134 -7.68 -9.14 13.70
N MET A 135 -6.59 -8.99 12.93
CA MET A 135 -5.50 -9.99 12.89
C MET A 135 -4.70 -9.96 14.20
N ALA A 136 -4.38 -8.77 14.70
CA ALA A 136 -3.67 -8.60 15.96
C ALA A 136 -4.46 -9.11 17.17
N ALA A 137 -5.78 -8.89 17.17
CA ALA A 137 -6.69 -9.39 18.20
C ALA A 137 -6.76 -10.92 18.20
N ALA A 138 -6.95 -11.54 17.03
CA ALA A 138 -6.94 -13.00 16.89
C ALA A 138 -5.62 -13.60 17.40
N TYR A 139 -4.48 -13.03 16.99
CA TYR A 139 -3.16 -13.48 17.44
C TYR A 139 -2.98 -13.38 18.96
N THR A 140 -3.43 -12.28 19.57
CA THR A 140 -3.30 -12.04 21.02
C THR A 140 -4.16 -12.99 21.84
N ASN A 141 -5.33 -13.36 21.31
CA ASN A 141 -6.27 -14.27 21.97
C ASN A 141 -5.96 -15.75 21.69
N ASP A 142 -4.88 -16.07 20.95
CA ASP A 142 -4.60 -17.42 20.44
C ASP A 142 -5.77 -18.01 19.65
N GLU A 143 -6.49 -17.13 18.94
CA GLU A 143 -7.63 -17.48 18.10
C GLU A 143 -7.25 -17.46 16.63
N THR A 144 -7.97 -18.22 15.81
CA THR A 144 -7.83 -18.11 14.37
C THR A 144 -8.86 -17.14 13.80
N LEU A 145 -8.43 -16.13 13.06
CA LEU A 145 -9.32 -15.11 12.47
C LEU A 145 -10.24 -15.71 11.38
N SER A 146 -11.40 -16.26 11.72
CA SER A 146 -12.36 -16.66 10.70
C SER A 146 -13.05 -15.43 10.10
N THR A 147 -12.90 -15.19 8.80
CA THR A 147 -13.53 -14.05 8.11
C THR A 147 -13.97 -14.39 6.69
N THR A 148 -14.78 -13.51 6.09
CA THR A 148 -15.28 -13.64 4.72
C THR A 148 -14.16 -13.43 3.71
N PHE A 149 -14.43 -13.78 2.46
CA PHE A 149 -13.53 -13.51 1.33
C PHE A 149 -13.08 -12.04 1.31
N GLU A 150 -14.02 -11.11 1.42
CA GLU A 150 -13.76 -9.66 1.46
C GLU A 150 -12.99 -9.25 2.71
N GLY A 151 -13.27 -9.90 3.85
CA GLY A 151 -12.52 -9.68 5.09
C GLY A 151 -11.04 -10.05 4.97
N HIS A 152 -10.71 -11.08 4.19
CA HIS A 152 -9.31 -11.42 3.88
C HIS A 152 -8.65 -10.35 3.00
N LEU A 153 -9.35 -9.86 1.98
CA LEU A 153 -8.85 -8.77 1.13
C LEU A 153 -8.61 -7.49 1.94
N ALA A 154 -9.48 -7.20 2.91
CA ALA A 154 -9.42 -6.02 3.77
C ALA A 154 -8.15 -5.96 4.65
N LEU A 155 -7.46 -7.08 4.88
CA LEU A 155 -6.17 -7.13 5.58
C LEU A 155 -5.07 -6.42 4.79
N ASP A 156 -5.00 -6.67 3.47
CA ASP A 156 -4.05 -5.99 2.59
C ASP A 156 -4.39 -4.51 2.44
N ILE A 157 -5.68 -4.15 2.45
CA ILE A 157 -6.12 -2.74 2.39
C ILE A 157 -5.70 -1.97 3.64
N PHE A 158 -5.81 -2.56 4.83
CA PHE A 158 -5.28 -1.95 6.05
C PHE A 158 -3.77 -1.71 5.94
N SER A 159 -3.04 -2.74 5.52
CA SER A 159 -1.60 -2.71 5.35
C SER A 159 -1.16 -1.66 4.31
N LEU A 160 -1.93 -1.48 3.23
CA LEU A 160 -1.76 -0.39 2.25
C LEU A 160 -1.90 0.99 2.92
N GLY A 161 -2.90 1.19 3.79
CA GLY A 161 -3.07 2.45 4.52
C GLY A 161 -1.88 2.78 5.42
N MET A 162 -1.36 1.77 6.12
CA MET A 162 -0.14 1.87 6.92
C MET A 162 1.08 2.19 6.05
N LEU A 163 1.17 1.60 4.86
CA LEU A 163 2.26 1.82 3.90
C LEU A 163 2.24 3.24 3.37
N VAL A 164 1.07 3.73 2.97
CA VAL A 164 0.89 5.12 2.54
C VAL A 164 1.30 6.08 3.66
N PHE A 165 0.91 5.80 4.91
CA PHE A 165 1.32 6.61 6.05
C PHE A 165 2.84 6.64 6.24
N ALA A 166 3.49 5.47 6.20
CA ALA A 166 4.94 5.36 6.32
C ALA A 166 5.67 6.01 5.13
N LEU A 167 5.09 5.96 3.93
CA LEU A 167 5.64 6.59 2.73
C LEU A 167 5.62 8.12 2.82
N VAL A 168 4.55 8.72 3.39
CA VAL A 168 4.42 10.18 3.49
C VAL A 168 5.04 10.80 4.74
N HIS A 169 5.27 10.02 5.79
CA HIS A 169 5.89 10.53 7.02
C HIS A 169 7.32 10.00 7.24
N GLY A 170 7.66 8.86 6.65
CA GLY A 170 8.85 8.09 6.96
C GLY A 170 8.57 6.89 7.88
N ASN A 171 9.34 5.81 7.71
CA ASN A 171 9.21 4.58 8.51
C ASN A 171 9.31 4.80 10.05
N PRO A 172 10.12 5.74 10.60
CA PRO A 172 10.18 6.00 12.04
C PRO A 172 8.83 6.40 12.67
N TYR A 173 7.86 6.83 11.88
CA TYR A 173 6.53 7.22 12.35
C TYR A 173 5.53 6.06 12.39
N LEU A 174 5.88 4.85 11.93
CA LEU A 174 5.00 3.69 11.98
C LEU A 174 4.45 3.37 13.39
N PRO A 175 5.22 3.49 14.50
CA PRO A 175 4.66 3.36 15.85
C PRO A 175 3.61 4.42 16.19
N LEU A 176 3.63 5.55 15.47
CA LEU A 176 2.68 6.64 15.54
C LEU A 176 1.64 6.56 14.42
N SER A 177 1.42 5.41 13.79
CA SER A 177 0.39 5.29 12.75
C SER A 177 -1.03 5.46 13.34
N PRO A 178 -1.98 6.05 12.61
CA PRO A 178 -3.37 6.11 13.02
C PRO A 178 -4.00 4.71 12.96
N ARG A 179 -4.30 4.13 14.13
CA ARG A 179 -5.09 2.88 14.24
C ARG A 179 -6.54 3.10 14.70
N CYS A 180 -6.91 4.33 15.08
CA CYS A 180 -8.23 4.65 15.65
C CYS A 180 -9.29 5.08 14.62
N LEU A 181 -8.99 5.15 13.32
CA LEU A 181 -9.81 5.91 12.37
C LEU A 181 -10.77 5.03 11.55
N GLY A 182 -11.74 4.41 12.23
CA GLY A 182 -12.96 3.90 11.61
C GLY A 182 -14.13 4.87 11.81
N THR A 183 -14.10 6.08 11.23
CA THR A 183 -15.20 7.09 11.17
C THR A 183 -16.02 7.41 12.45
N GLU A 184 -15.73 6.81 13.59
CA GLU A 184 -16.34 7.14 14.86
C GLU A 184 -15.62 8.38 15.35
N VAL A 185 -16.14 9.52 14.88
CA VAL A 185 -16.26 10.67 15.76
C VAL A 185 -16.75 10.09 17.09
N SER A 186 -15.94 10.26 18.13
CA SER A 186 -16.31 9.97 19.50
C SER A 186 -17.77 10.40 19.72
N PRO A 187 -18.62 9.68 20.49
CA PRO A 187 -20.06 9.99 20.61
C PRO A 187 -20.39 11.45 20.97
N ASP A 188 -19.40 12.18 21.49
CA ASP A 188 -19.38 13.59 21.87
C ASP A 188 -18.90 14.56 20.77
N GLY A 189 -18.61 14.10 19.54
CA GLY A 189 -18.08 14.97 18.49
C GLY A 189 -16.56 15.16 18.52
N ALA A 190 -15.85 14.60 19.51
CA ALA A 190 -14.45 14.91 19.74
C ALA A 190 -13.51 14.20 18.76
N ALA A 191 -12.56 14.94 18.18
CA ALA A 191 -11.50 14.40 17.35
C ALA A 191 -10.60 13.44 18.15
N CYS A 192 -10.24 12.28 17.57
CA CYS A 192 -9.31 11.31 18.19
C CYS A 192 -8.01 12.02 18.60
N SER A 193 -7.65 11.94 19.89
CA SER A 193 -6.47 12.60 20.48
C SER A 193 -5.21 11.74 20.44
N CYS A 194 -5.25 10.57 19.78
CA CYS A 194 -4.09 9.68 19.73
C CYS A 194 -2.94 10.30 18.92
N GLN A 195 -1.71 9.93 19.28
CA GLN A 195 -0.51 10.46 18.65
C GLN A 195 -0.49 10.22 17.14
N GLY A 196 -1.11 9.15 16.64
CA GLY A 196 -1.18 8.89 15.21
C GLY A 196 -2.17 9.73 14.42
N CYS A 197 -3.31 10.07 15.01
CA CYS A 197 -4.21 11.07 14.41
C CYS A 197 -3.60 12.46 14.40
N SER A 198 -2.90 12.82 15.48
CA SER A 198 -2.14 14.06 15.54
C SER A 198 -1.07 14.10 14.46
N THR A 199 -0.30 13.01 14.29
CA THR A 199 0.74 12.90 13.27
C THR A 199 0.15 12.97 11.86
N LEU A 200 -0.95 12.27 11.58
CA LEU A 200 -1.66 12.39 10.30
C LEU A 200 -2.19 13.81 10.06
N GLY A 201 -2.61 14.51 11.11
CA GLY A 201 -3.04 15.91 11.06
C GLY A 201 -1.93 16.86 10.58
N LYS A 202 -0.67 16.54 10.88
CA LYS A 202 0.52 17.29 10.42
C LYS A 202 0.80 17.12 8.92
N LEU A 203 0.07 16.26 8.20
CA LEU A 203 0.14 16.22 6.74
C LEU A 203 -0.42 17.51 6.11
N SER A 204 -1.26 18.27 6.83
CA SER A 204 -1.77 19.56 6.34
C SER A 204 -0.60 20.52 6.14
N GLY A 205 -0.41 21.02 4.91
CA GLY A 205 0.74 21.85 4.55
C GLY A 205 2.03 21.08 4.27
N ARG A 206 2.03 19.73 4.23
CA ARG A 206 3.20 18.96 3.78
C ARG A 206 3.44 19.20 2.29
N PHE A 207 2.45 18.90 1.46
CA PHE A 207 2.52 19.10 0.02
C PHE A 207 2.01 20.49 -0.36
N PRO A 208 2.44 21.08 -1.49
CA PRO A 208 2.00 22.39 -1.95
C PRO A 208 0.61 22.34 -2.62
N THR A 209 -0.25 21.44 -2.16
CA THR A 209 -1.61 21.26 -2.62
C THR A 209 -2.51 20.84 -1.46
N GLU A 210 -3.46 21.71 -1.08
CA GLU A 210 -4.40 21.40 -0.01
C GLU A 210 -5.26 20.18 -0.34
N LEU A 211 -5.70 20.05 -1.59
CA LEU A 211 -6.42 18.87 -2.05
C LEU A 211 -5.55 17.61 -2.01
N GLY A 212 -4.26 17.69 -2.33
CA GLY A 212 -3.33 16.57 -2.21
C GLY A 212 -3.17 16.12 -0.75
N ASN A 213 -2.93 17.06 0.16
CA ASN A 213 -2.87 16.79 1.60
C ASN A 213 -4.19 16.16 2.12
N ALA A 214 -5.34 16.71 1.71
CA ALA A 214 -6.66 16.21 2.10
C ALA A 214 -6.93 14.80 1.58
N SER A 215 -6.64 14.55 0.29
CA SER A 215 -6.89 13.27 -0.35
C SER A 215 -5.98 12.15 0.18
N VAL A 216 -4.71 12.41 0.47
CA VAL A 216 -3.85 11.41 1.12
C VAL A 216 -4.37 11.07 2.51
N LYS A 217 -4.74 12.08 3.32
CA LYS A 217 -5.36 11.86 4.64
C LYS A 217 -6.62 11.02 4.55
N ASP A 218 -7.50 11.31 3.59
CA ASP A 218 -8.75 10.58 3.39
C ASP A 218 -8.50 9.13 2.97
N LEU A 219 -7.57 8.89 2.05
CA LEU A 219 -7.17 7.54 1.63
C LEU A 219 -6.70 6.71 2.83
N ILE A 220 -5.75 7.24 3.61
CA ILE A 220 -5.20 6.55 4.80
C ILE A 220 -6.35 6.19 5.75
N ARG A 221 -7.25 7.14 6.06
CA ARG A 221 -8.38 6.93 6.96
C ARG A 221 -9.30 5.81 6.51
N ARG A 222 -9.67 5.77 5.23
CA ARG A 222 -10.53 4.72 4.68
C ARG A 222 -9.86 3.35 4.77
N CYS A 223 -8.55 3.29 4.49
CA CYS A 223 -7.79 2.05 4.53
C CYS A 223 -7.59 1.52 5.96
N VAL A 224 -7.30 2.39 6.94
CA VAL A 224 -6.99 1.99 8.32
C VAL A 224 -8.21 1.93 9.26
N SER A 225 -9.41 1.79 8.70
CA SER A 225 -10.63 1.58 9.48
C SER A 225 -10.52 0.37 10.40
N THR A 226 -10.96 0.51 11.65
CA THR A 226 -11.01 -0.58 12.64
C THR A 226 -12.01 -1.66 12.23
N ASP A 227 -13.14 -1.25 11.66
CA ASP A 227 -14.11 -2.16 11.04
C ASP A 227 -13.61 -2.54 9.62
N PRO A 228 -13.26 -3.82 9.37
CA PRO A 228 -12.76 -4.27 8.07
C PRO A 228 -13.81 -4.12 6.96
N SER A 229 -15.11 -4.16 7.28
CA SER A 229 -16.18 -4.02 6.28
C SER A 229 -16.32 -2.59 5.73
N ARG A 230 -15.78 -1.60 6.45
CA ARG A 230 -15.72 -0.20 6.00
C ARG A 230 -14.50 0.09 5.13
N ARG A 231 -13.54 -0.84 5.04
CA ARG A 231 -12.37 -0.66 4.18
C ARG A 231 -12.80 -0.85 2.72
N PRO A 232 -12.47 0.09 1.84
CA PRO A 232 -12.88 0.02 0.44
C PRO A 232 -12.15 -1.11 -0.31
N MET A 233 -12.80 -1.66 -1.32
CA MET A 233 -12.13 -2.56 -2.26
C MET A 233 -11.15 -1.79 -3.16
N THR A 234 -10.17 -2.49 -3.74
CA THR A 234 -9.18 -1.90 -4.66
C THR A 234 -9.83 -1.13 -5.82
N GLN A 235 -10.94 -1.63 -6.37
CA GLN A 235 -11.70 -0.97 -7.44
C GLN A 235 -12.28 0.38 -7.02
N GLU A 236 -12.72 0.49 -5.77
CA GLU A 236 -13.28 1.71 -5.21
C GLU A 236 -12.16 2.71 -4.93
N LEU A 237 -11.03 2.23 -4.40
CA LEU A 237 -9.83 3.04 -4.18
C LEU A 237 -9.28 3.64 -5.47
N ARG A 238 -9.34 2.93 -6.61
CA ARG A 238 -8.91 3.48 -7.91
C ARG A 238 -9.72 4.70 -8.37
N ARG A 239 -10.91 4.90 -7.81
CA ARG A 239 -11.77 6.08 -8.09
C ARG A 239 -11.57 7.20 -7.08
N HIS A 240 -10.70 7.01 -6.09
CA HIS A 240 -10.44 7.97 -5.03
C HIS A 240 -9.88 9.29 -5.59
N ALA A 241 -10.22 10.41 -4.94
CA ALA A 241 -9.84 11.76 -5.37
C ALA A 241 -8.32 11.94 -5.52
N LEU A 242 -7.52 11.18 -4.77
CA LEU A 242 -6.06 11.14 -4.91
C LEU A 242 -5.60 10.81 -6.33
N PHE A 243 -6.35 9.95 -7.04
CA PHE A 243 -5.99 9.49 -8.38
C PHE A 243 -6.80 10.17 -9.48
N THR A 244 -8.03 10.61 -9.18
CA THR A 244 -8.96 11.13 -10.18
C THR A 244 -8.98 12.66 -10.30
N SER A 245 -8.40 13.37 -9.33
CA SER A 245 -8.35 14.84 -9.36
C SER A 245 -7.14 15.37 -10.13
N VAL A 246 -7.26 16.61 -10.60
CA VAL A 246 -6.13 17.45 -11.01
C VAL A 246 -5.64 18.23 -9.79
N PHE A 247 -4.33 18.30 -9.60
CA PHE A 247 -3.71 19.02 -8.49
C PHE A 247 -2.93 20.22 -9.02
N GLN A 248 -3.04 21.36 -8.35
CA GLN A 248 -2.30 22.56 -8.69
C GLN A 248 -1.24 22.83 -7.64
N ASP A 249 -0.06 23.31 -8.08
CA ASP A 249 0.93 23.89 -7.16
C ASP A 249 0.40 25.24 -6.64
N GLU A 250 0.12 25.32 -5.34
CA GLU A 250 -0.46 26.50 -4.71
C GLU A 250 0.61 27.51 -4.24
N ARG A 251 1.90 27.25 -4.50
CA ARG A 251 2.98 28.17 -4.14
C ARG A 251 2.93 29.45 -5.01
N PRO A 252 3.20 30.64 -4.43
CA PRO A 252 3.16 31.89 -5.18
C PRO A 252 4.08 31.88 -6.41
N GLY A 253 3.55 32.30 -7.57
CA GLY A 253 4.31 32.41 -8.82
C GLY A 253 4.53 31.10 -9.57
N VAL A 254 4.00 29.98 -9.09
CA VAL A 254 4.04 28.69 -9.79
C VAL A 254 2.72 28.44 -10.51
N SER A 255 2.78 28.12 -11.80
CA SER A 255 1.61 27.72 -12.60
C SER A 255 1.83 26.32 -13.16
N ARG A 256 1.91 25.34 -12.26
CA ARG A 256 2.05 23.93 -12.61
C ARG A 256 0.81 23.17 -12.13
N MET A 257 0.29 22.33 -13.02
CA MET A 257 -0.78 21.39 -12.71
C MET A 257 -0.29 19.97 -12.94
N GLU A 258 -0.80 19.06 -12.13
CA GLU A 258 -0.59 17.63 -12.22
C GLU A 258 -1.93 16.95 -12.54
N PRO A 259 -2.04 16.22 -13.67
CA PRO A 259 -3.29 15.60 -14.09
C PRO A 259 -3.68 14.39 -13.24
N ALA A 260 -4.88 13.86 -13.46
CA ALA A 260 -5.32 12.58 -12.91
C ALA A 260 -4.39 11.43 -13.35
N ILE A 261 -4.26 10.39 -12.52
CA ILE A 261 -3.51 9.17 -12.86
C ILE A 261 -4.25 8.38 -13.94
N SER A 262 -3.55 8.06 -15.02
CA SER A 262 -3.99 7.09 -16.02
C SER A 262 -3.53 5.67 -15.62
N PHE A 263 -4.42 4.93 -14.95
CA PHE A 263 -4.13 3.53 -14.61
C PHE A 263 -3.90 2.63 -15.83
N ALA A 264 -4.44 3.01 -17.00
CA ALA A 264 -4.21 2.29 -18.25
C ALA A 264 -2.77 2.48 -18.75
N GLU A 265 -2.23 3.71 -18.65
CA GLU A 265 -0.83 3.98 -18.98
C GLU A 265 0.12 3.23 -18.05
N LEU A 266 -0.14 3.24 -16.74
CA LEU A 266 0.68 2.49 -15.78
C LEU A 266 0.71 0.98 -16.09
N LEU A 267 -0.40 0.40 -16.54
CA LEU A 267 -0.48 -1.01 -16.95
C LEU A 267 0.21 -1.30 -18.29
N SER A 268 0.44 -0.28 -19.11
CA SER A 268 1.12 -0.41 -20.41
C SER A 268 2.64 -0.23 -20.32
N LEU A 269 3.16 0.11 -19.14
CA LEU A 269 4.59 0.26 -18.92
C LEU A 269 5.29 -1.10 -19.06
N ASP A 270 6.41 -1.11 -19.78
CA ASP A 270 7.34 -2.24 -19.84
C ASP A 270 8.37 -2.06 -18.72
N LEU A 271 7.91 -2.25 -17.48
CA LEU A 271 8.73 -2.14 -16.27
C LEU A 271 9.56 -3.39 -16.05
#